data_AF-A0AAD3T7F2-F1
#
_entry.id   AF-A0AAD3T7F2-F1
#
_cell.length_a   1.000
_cell.length_b   1.000
_cell.length_c   1.000
_cell.angle_alpha   90.00
_cell.angle_beta   90.00
_cell.angle_gamma   90.00
#
_symmetry.space_group_name_H-M   'P 1'
#
loop_
_entity.id
_entity.type
_entity.pdbx_description
1 polymer ?
#
loop_
_entity_poly.entity_id
_entity_poly.type
_entity_poly.pdbx_seq_one_letter_code
_entity_poly.pdbx_strand_id
1 'polypeptide(L)'
;MSPHSSLIVFLCCCLFLSSLSANRINEDACGSVGRLVKKEERRVISSSEYGEISAVEIGDGTGKHYHLQFIRLDPNSLFLPVVLHAEMVFYVHTGTGRLSWTDDDDISQVKLRRGDVFRLRSGTIFYIQSSLEPERERLRINAIFANSDDDLEEPSVGVYSSINDLIRGFDKRVLQAAFKVPEEVIEELTSEAKAPAIVHAVPTGKKNLWEEEVLFVKAFLGMGNNLSGAENKKKNSKTFNFFNEDPDVENCNGWSKMVTRKNLHALRGSHIGVFMVNLTKVSYLNFLLLYKTFNTSKNSGFKAMSVLRKF
;
A
#
# COMPACT_ATOMS: atom_id res chain seq x y z
N MET A 1 63.43 -1.54 12.47
CA MET A 1 62.18 -0.78 12.29
C MET A 1 61.40 -0.92 13.59
N SER A 2 61.20 0.18 14.32
CA SER A 2 60.71 0.14 15.71
C SER A 2 59.21 -0.17 15.80
N PRO A 3 58.76 -0.95 16.80
CA PRO A 3 57.36 -1.34 16.97
C PRO A 3 56.42 -0.16 17.30
N HIS A 4 56.98 1.01 17.61
CA HIS A 4 56.23 2.23 17.89
C HIS A 4 55.67 2.91 16.62
N SER A 5 56.24 2.65 15.45
CA SER A 5 55.77 3.27 14.20
C SER A 5 54.47 2.65 13.67
N SER A 6 54.28 1.33 13.84
CA SER A 6 53.04 0.64 13.43
C SER A 6 51.84 0.99 14.33
N LEU A 7 52.08 1.30 15.61
CA LEU A 7 50.98 1.62 16.53
C LEU A 7 50.36 3.00 16.23
N ILE A 8 51.17 3.96 15.79
CA ILE A 8 50.72 5.33 15.45
C ILE A 8 49.90 5.32 14.16
N VAL A 9 50.28 4.50 13.17
CA VAL A 9 49.51 4.35 11.92
C VAL A 9 48.16 3.69 12.20
N PHE A 10 48.11 2.69 13.10
CA PHE A 10 46.86 2.04 13.47
C PHE A 10 45.92 2.97 14.26
N LEU A 11 46.46 3.79 15.17
CA LEU A 11 45.66 4.77 15.93
C LEU A 11 45.07 5.87 15.02
N CYS A 12 45.83 6.34 14.03
CA CYS A 12 45.34 7.32 13.06
C CYS A 12 44.23 6.73 12.16
N CYS A 13 44.37 5.48 11.69
CA CYS A 13 43.31 4.84 10.90
C CYS A 13 42.01 4.64 11.71
N CYS A 14 42.08 4.36 13.02
CA CYS A 14 40.89 4.30 13.85
C CYS A 14 40.20 5.65 14.01
N LEU A 15 40.95 6.75 14.13
CA LEU A 15 40.39 8.10 14.22
C LEU A 15 39.77 8.58 12.89
N PHE A 16 40.31 8.16 11.75
CA PHE A 16 39.73 8.43 10.42
C PHE A 16 38.54 7.52 10.07
N LEU A 17 38.43 6.31 10.65
CA LEU A 17 37.24 5.46 10.49
C LEU A 17 36.10 5.86 11.44
N SER A 18 36.40 6.47 12.59
CA SER A 18 35.36 7.03 13.48
C SER A 18 34.77 8.37 13.00
N SER A 19 35.40 9.06 12.04
CA SER A 19 34.89 10.34 11.52
C SER A 19 33.93 10.22 10.34
N LEU A 20 33.64 8.99 9.84
CA LEU A 20 32.60 8.75 8.83
C LEU A 20 31.28 8.20 9.39
N SER A 21 31.17 7.97 10.70
CA SER A 21 29.88 7.74 11.37
C SER A 21 29.50 8.97 12.20
N ALA A 22 29.26 10.08 11.50
CA ALA A 22 28.53 11.20 12.08
C ALA A 22 27.04 10.82 12.13
N ASN A 23 26.69 9.89 13.02
CA ASN A 23 25.32 9.79 13.51
C ASN A 23 25.01 11.11 14.21
N ARG A 24 24.18 11.92 13.56
CA ARG A 24 23.53 13.07 14.20
C ARG A 24 22.62 12.53 15.30
N ILE A 25 23.18 12.40 16.50
CA ILE A 25 22.39 12.34 17.72
C ILE A 25 21.83 13.75 17.90
N ASN A 26 20.60 13.96 17.45
CA ASN A 26 19.82 15.08 17.95
C ASN A 26 19.41 14.71 19.38
N GLU A 27 20.13 15.26 20.35
CA GLU A 27 19.55 15.54 21.66
C GLU A 27 18.46 16.61 21.45
N ASP A 28 17.21 16.18 21.47
CA ASP A 28 16.11 17.03 21.88
C ASP A 28 15.18 16.20 22.77
N ALA A 29 15.48 16.24 24.07
CA ALA A 29 14.53 15.92 25.11
C ALA A 29 13.46 17.03 25.17
N CYS A 30 12.45 16.95 24.32
CA CYS A 30 11.19 17.69 24.47
C CYS A 30 10.08 16.89 23.77
N GLY A 31 8.96 16.68 24.46
CA GLY A 31 7.90 15.71 24.11
C GLY A 31 7.59 15.60 22.62
N SER A 32 7.51 14.35 22.13
CA SER A 32 7.42 13.95 20.72
C SER A 32 6.48 14.83 19.89
N VAL A 33 7.03 15.86 19.26
CA VAL A 33 6.36 16.61 18.21
C VAL A 33 6.23 15.65 17.03
N GLY A 34 5.01 15.43 16.55
CA GLY A 34 4.74 14.49 15.46
C GLY A 34 5.66 14.75 14.26
N ARG A 35 6.27 13.68 13.73
CA ARG A 35 7.17 13.78 12.58
C ARG A 35 6.40 14.25 11.35
N LEU A 36 6.66 15.48 10.90
CA LEU A 36 6.19 15.97 9.61
C LEU A 36 7.04 15.36 8.51
N VAL A 37 6.41 14.69 7.54
CA VAL A 37 7.09 14.17 6.35
C VAL A 37 6.49 14.83 5.11
N LYS A 38 7.32 15.55 4.37
CA LYS A 38 6.91 16.19 3.12
C LYS A 38 6.80 15.17 1.99
N LYS A 39 6.14 15.55 0.89
CA LYS A 39 5.91 14.61 -0.23
C LYS A 39 7.24 14.20 -0.89
N GLU A 40 8.12 15.16 -1.05
CA GLU A 40 9.45 15.05 -1.63
C GLU A 40 10.43 14.22 -0.78
N GLU A 41 10.13 14.03 0.51
CA GLU A 41 10.95 13.23 1.44
C GLU A 41 10.58 11.74 1.44
N ARG A 42 9.54 11.36 0.68
CA ARG A 42 9.08 9.96 0.61
C ARG A 42 10.05 9.13 -0.23
N ARG A 43 10.31 7.89 0.20
CA ARG A 43 11.12 6.92 -0.54
C ARG A 43 10.33 6.44 -1.76
N VAL A 44 10.88 6.58 -2.95
CA VAL A 44 10.27 6.00 -4.17
C VAL A 44 10.56 4.49 -4.17
N ILE A 45 9.50 3.68 -4.21
CA ILE A 45 9.57 2.21 -4.25
C ILE A 45 9.57 1.72 -5.69
N SER A 46 8.75 2.33 -6.54
CA SER A 46 8.68 2.02 -7.96
C SER A 46 8.24 3.26 -8.73
N SER A 47 8.81 3.46 -9.91
CA SER A 47 8.45 4.54 -10.81
C SER A 47 8.44 4.02 -12.23
N SER A 48 7.41 4.40 -12.98
CA SER A 48 7.23 4.09 -14.39
C SER A 48 6.65 5.33 -15.09
N GLU A 49 6.55 5.30 -16.41
CA GLU A 49 5.84 6.34 -17.18
C GLU A 49 4.33 6.39 -16.88
N TYR A 50 3.77 5.33 -16.30
CA TYR A 50 2.34 5.15 -16.04
C TYR A 50 1.94 5.35 -14.57
N GLY A 51 2.91 5.64 -13.70
CA GLY A 51 2.63 5.81 -12.28
C GLY A 51 3.84 5.66 -11.37
N GLU A 52 3.59 5.88 -10.09
CA GLU A 52 4.61 5.95 -9.05
C GLU A 52 4.07 5.37 -7.74
N ILE A 53 4.91 4.61 -7.05
CA ILE A 53 4.68 4.13 -5.69
C ILE A 53 5.75 4.73 -4.80
N SER A 54 5.33 5.45 -3.77
CA SER A 54 6.21 6.04 -2.76
C SER A 54 5.80 5.61 -1.36
N ALA A 55 6.75 5.58 -0.43
CA ALA A 55 6.53 5.10 0.92
C ALA A 55 7.12 6.03 1.98
N VAL A 56 6.59 5.91 3.20
CA VAL A 56 7.12 6.57 4.40
C VAL A 56 6.92 5.65 5.60
N GLU A 57 7.94 5.61 6.45
CA GLU A 57 7.88 4.98 7.77
C GLU A 57 7.66 6.05 8.83
N ILE A 58 6.62 5.87 9.66
CA ILE A 58 6.26 6.81 10.71
C ILE A 58 6.34 6.11 12.06
N GLY A 59 7.21 6.59 12.94
CA GLY A 59 7.26 6.14 14.34
C GLY A 59 6.19 6.83 15.18
N ASP A 60 5.56 6.11 16.12
CA ASP A 60 4.63 6.72 17.11
C ASP A 60 5.30 7.24 18.39
N GLY A 61 6.62 7.15 18.47
CA GLY A 61 7.39 7.52 19.67
C GLY A 61 7.33 6.50 20.80
N THR A 62 6.59 5.39 20.63
CA THR A 62 6.54 4.26 21.59
C THR A 62 7.34 3.05 21.10
N GLY A 63 8.13 3.23 20.04
CA GLY A 63 8.92 2.17 19.39
C GLY A 63 8.22 1.47 18.23
N LYS A 64 6.95 1.78 17.95
CA LYS A 64 6.23 1.19 16.80
C LYS A 64 6.36 2.06 15.55
N HIS A 65 6.54 1.42 14.40
CA HIS A 65 6.77 2.05 13.12
C HIS A 65 5.72 1.62 12.09
N TYR A 66 4.92 2.55 11.57
CA TYR A 66 3.95 2.23 10.51
C TYR A 66 4.56 2.46 9.15
N HIS A 67 4.28 1.52 8.26
CA HIS A 67 4.59 1.65 6.86
C HIS A 67 3.38 2.19 6.09
N LEU A 68 3.51 3.38 5.50
CA LEU A 68 2.51 3.94 4.60
C LEU A 68 3.03 3.94 3.17
N GLN A 69 2.16 3.61 2.22
CA GLN A 69 2.44 3.81 0.80
C GLN A 69 1.41 4.69 0.12
N PHE A 70 1.87 5.39 -0.91
CA PHE A 70 1.09 6.24 -1.78
C PHE A 70 1.25 5.72 -3.21
N ILE A 71 0.20 5.11 -3.72
CA ILE A 71 0.15 4.54 -5.06
C ILE A 71 -0.55 5.54 -5.96
N ARG A 72 0.11 5.93 -7.06
CA ARG A 72 -0.42 6.82 -8.09
C ARG A 72 -0.41 6.10 -9.42
N LEU A 73 -1.58 5.97 -10.01
CA LEU A 73 -1.78 5.39 -11.34
C LEU A 73 -2.32 6.46 -12.27
N ASP A 74 -1.69 6.61 -13.43
CA ASP A 74 -2.18 7.46 -14.50
C ASP A 74 -3.39 6.78 -15.18
N PRO A 75 -4.21 7.50 -15.97
CA PRO A 75 -5.26 6.87 -16.77
C PRO A 75 -4.65 5.77 -17.66
N ASN A 76 -5.43 4.75 -18.00
CA ASN A 76 -4.97 3.60 -18.80
C ASN A 76 -3.73 2.92 -18.23
N SER A 77 -3.71 2.67 -16.93
CA SER A 77 -2.56 2.06 -16.24
C SER A 77 -3.00 0.85 -15.42
N LEU A 78 -2.12 -0.14 -15.33
CA LEU A 78 -2.29 -1.38 -14.59
C LEU A 78 -1.15 -1.53 -13.58
N PHE A 79 -1.49 -1.58 -12.30
CA PHE A 79 -0.60 -2.08 -11.26
C PHE A 79 -0.62 -3.61 -11.33
N LEU A 80 0.52 -4.20 -11.69
CA LEU A 80 0.64 -5.64 -11.92
C LEU A 80 0.29 -6.46 -10.68
N PRO A 81 -0.15 -7.72 -10.84
CA PRO A 81 -0.47 -8.57 -9.71
C PRO A 81 0.71 -8.78 -8.74
N VAL A 82 0.41 -8.59 -7.46
CA VAL A 82 1.34 -8.78 -6.35
C VAL A 82 0.71 -9.64 -5.26
N VAL A 83 1.54 -10.33 -4.49
CA VAL A 83 1.13 -11.10 -3.30
C VAL A 83 1.41 -10.26 -2.06
N LEU A 84 0.37 -9.99 -1.26
CA LEU A 84 0.51 -9.26 0.00
C LEU A 84 1.19 -10.13 1.06
N HIS A 85 2.18 -9.56 1.75
CA HIS A 85 2.81 -10.19 2.92
C HIS A 85 2.32 -9.60 4.24
N ALA A 86 1.68 -8.44 4.18
CA ALA A 86 1.12 -7.72 5.32
C ALA A 86 -0.34 -7.37 5.06
N GLU A 87 -1.11 -7.13 6.12
CA GLU A 87 -2.44 -6.58 5.97
C GLU A 87 -2.37 -5.17 5.39
N MET A 88 -3.25 -4.87 4.43
CA MET A 88 -3.31 -3.58 3.78
C MET A 88 -4.69 -2.96 4.03
N VAL A 89 -4.72 -1.80 4.67
CA VAL A 89 -5.92 -0.95 4.70
C VAL A 89 -5.63 0.26 3.84
N PHE A 90 -6.50 0.54 2.86
CA PHE A 90 -6.29 1.66 1.97
C PHE A 90 -7.52 2.52 1.76
N TYR A 91 -7.26 3.77 1.42
CA TYR A 91 -8.23 4.81 1.13
C TYR A 91 -8.02 5.36 -0.29
N VAL A 92 -9.11 5.45 -1.06
CA VAL A 92 -9.09 6.03 -2.41
C VAL A 92 -9.20 7.55 -2.33
N HIS A 93 -8.09 8.23 -2.56
CA HIS A 93 -7.99 9.68 -2.42
C HIS A 93 -8.59 10.48 -3.58
N THR A 94 -8.33 10.05 -4.82
CA THR A 94 -8.85 10.66 -6.05
C THR A 94 -8.98 9.63 -7.17
N GLY A 95 -9.70 9.97 -8.23
CA GLY A 95 -9.87 9.12 -9.41
C GLY A 95 -10.80 7.92 -9.19
N THR A 96 -10.84 7.06 -10.21
CA THR A 96 -11.64 5.84 -10.28
C THR A 96 -10.83 4.70 -10.87
N GLY A 97 -11.20 3.46 -10.55
CA GLY A 97 -10.55 2.28 -11.09
C GLY A 97 -11.27 1.01 -10.73
N ARG A 98 -10.57 -0.12 -10.84
CA ARG A 98 -11.05 -1.44 -10.46
C ARG A 98 -9.96 -2.14 -9.64
N LEU A 99 -10.37 -2.63 -8.48
CA LEU A 99 -9.57 -3.54 -7.67
C LEU A 99 -10.04 -4.97 -7.96
N SER A 100 -9.08 -5.85 -8.19
CA SER A 100 -9.31 -7.28 -8.34
C SER A 100 -8.43 -8.03 -7.36
N TRP A 101 -8.98 -9.04 -6.70
CA TRP A 101 -8.25 -9.86 -5.73
C TRP A 101 -8.76 -11.29 -5.70
N THR A 102 -7.97 -12.17 -5.10
CA THR A 102 -8.28 -13.59 -4.94
C THR A 102 -9.05 -13.83 -3.63
N ASP A 103 -10.18 -14.54 -3.71
CA ASP A 103 -11.05 -14.89 -2.58
C ASP A 103 -11.66 -16.29 -2.80
N ASP A 104 -11.42 -17.22 -1.88
CA ASP A 104 -11.97 -18.60 -1.90
C ASP A 104 -11.91 -19.28 -3.29
N ASP A 105 -10.71 -19.36 -3.89
CA ASP A 105 -10.45 -19.94 -5.22
C ASP A 105 -11.11 -19.25 -6.42
N ASP A 106 -11.66 -18.05 -6.24
CA ASP A 106 -12.20 -17.21 -7.31
C ASP A 106 -11.59 -15.80 -7.29
N ILE A 107 -11.83 -15.05 -8.37
CA ILE A 107 -11.40 -13.65 -8.48
C ILE A 107 -12.58 -12.76 -8.15
N SER A 108 -12.47 -12.04 -7.03
CA SER A 108 -13.38 -10.98 -6.64
C SER A 108 -12.96 -9.65 -7.24
N GLN A 109 -13.94 -8.83 -7.61
CA GLN A 109 -13.68 -7.52 -8.21
C GLN A 109 -14.64 -6.46 -7.68
N VAL A 110 -14.14 -5.22 -7.61
CA VAL A 110 -14.93 -4.07 -7.19
C VAL A 110 -14.47 -2.80 -7.91
N LYS A 111 -15.43 -1.93 -8.23
CA LYS A 111 -15.13 -0.60 -8.75
C LYS A 111 -14.69 0.30 -7.61
N LEU A 112 -13.51 0.89 -7.75
CA LEU A 112 -12.97 1.88 -6.85
C LEU A 112 -13.48 3.27 -7.24
N ARG A 113 -13.96 4.02 -6.25
CA ARG A 113 -14.23 5.45 -6.37
C ARG A 113 -13.62 6.20 -5.20
N ARG A 114 -13.38 7.48 -5.43
CA ARG A 114 -13.00 8.45 -4.39
C ARG A 114 -13.85 8.24 -3.12
N GLY A 115 -13.20 8.18 -1.97
CA GLY A 115 -13.87 8.01 -0.68
C GLY A 115 -13.90 6.58 -0.16
N ASP A 116 -13.66 5.59 -1.01
CA ASP A 116 -13.73 4.19 -0.63
C ASP A 116 -12.61 3.79 0.33
N VAL A 117 -12.94 2.92 1.28
CA VAL A 117 -12.02 2.25 2.21
C VAL A 117 -12.12 0.75 2.02
N PHE A 118 -10.96 0.10 1.90
CA PHE A 118 -10.84 -1.34 1.73
C PHE A 118 -9.79 -1.92 2.66
N ARG A 119 -9.97 -3.20 3.02
CA ARG A 119 -8.96 -4.03 3.69
C ARG A 119 -8.70 -5.27 2.85
N LEU A 120 -7.43 -5.55 2.61
CA LEU A 120 -6.92 -6.80 2.06
C LEU A 120 -6.06 -7.48 3.12
N ARG A 121 -6.15 -8.81 3.20
CA ARG A 121 -5.40 -9.60 4.18
C ARG A 121 -4.04 -9.98 3.61
N SER A 122 -3.12 -10.34 4.50
CA SER A 122 -1.87 -11.01 4.10
C SER A 122 -2.19 -12.31 3.34
N GLY A 123 -1.35 -12.64 2.36
CA GLY A 123 -1.53 -13.75 1.42
C GLY A 123 -2.44 -13.44 0.23
N THR A 124 -3.20 -12.33 0.26
CA THR A 124 -4.08 -11.98 -0.86
C THR A 124 -3.27 -11.53 -2.08
N ILE A 125 -3.61 -12.09 -3.23
CA ILE A 125 -3.10 -11.66 -4.53
C ILE A 125 -4.05 -10.64 -5.10
N PHE A 126 -3.55 -9.45 -5.42
CA PHE A 126 -4.37 -8.36 -5.93
C PHE A 126 -3.66 -7.57 -7.03
N TYR A 127 -4.45 -6.89 -7.86
CA TYR A 127 -4.01 -5.95 -8.87
C TYR A 127 -5.01 -4.80 -8.98
N ILE A 128 -4.55 -3.66 -9.50
CA ILE A 128 -5.36 -2.45 -9.61
C ILE A 128 -5.27 -1.90 -11.01
N GLN A 129 -6.41 -1.63 -11.61
CA GLN A 129 -6.50 -0.97 -12.90
C GLN A 129 -7.10 0.42 -12.72
N SER A 130 -6.45 1.44 -13.27
CA SER A 130 -7.04 2.78 -13.32
C SER A 130 -8.13 2.87 -14.38
N SER A 131 -8.85 3.99 -14.41
CA SER A 131 -9.85 4.22 -15.45
C SER A 131 -9.24 4.14 -16.84
N LEU A 132 -9.92 3.43 -17.74
CA LEU A 132 -9.54 3.33 -19.16
C LEU A 132 -9.96 4.55 -20.00
N GLU A 133 -10.54 5.55 -19.34
CA GLU A 133 -10.92 6.81 -19.97
C GLU A 133 -9.77 7.81 -19.75
N PRO A 134 -9.09 8.26 -20.82
CA PRO A 134 -7.86 9.08 -20.71
C PRO A 134 -8.08 10.46 -20.07
N GLU A 135 -9.31 10.97 -20.12
CA GLU A 135 -9.67 12.29 -19.55
C GLU A 135 -9.97 12.24 -18.04
N ARG A 136 -9.95 11.05 -17.43
CA ARG A 136 -10.26 10.90 -16.00
C ARG A 136 -9.09 11.35 -15.12
N GLU A 137 -9.45 11.73 -13.89
CA GLU A 137 -8.49 12.05 -12.85
C GLU A 137 -7.63 10.82 -12.49
N ARG A 138 -6.33 11.06 -12.24
CA ARG A 138 -5.37 10.04 -11.76
C ARG A 138 -5.90 9.33 -10.52
N LEU A 139 -5.82 8.00 -10.52
CA LEU A 139 -6.18 7.18 -9.36
C LEU A 139 -5.07 7.30 -8.31
N ARG A 140 -5.44 7.78 -7.12
CA ARG A 140 -4.51 7.91 -5.98
C ARG A 140 -5.03 7.11 -4.80
N ILE A 141 -4.19 6.23 -4.28
CA ILE A 141 -4.51 5.37 -3.14
C ILE A 141 -3.48 5.61 -2.05
N ASN A 142 -3.96 5.83 -0.83
CA ASN A 142 -3.14 5.91 0.37
C ASN A 142 -3.36 4.63 1.17
N ALA A 143 -2.30 3.88 1.42
CA ALA A 143 -2.35 2.61 2.11
C ALA A 143 -1.50 2.64 3.39
N ILE A 144 -1.97 1.95 4.41
CA ILE A 144 -1.22 1.60 5.61
C ILE A 144 -1.10 0.08 5.67
N PHE A 145 0.07 -0.40 6.07
CA PHE A 145 0.37 -1.82 6.22
C PHE A 145 0.64 -2.18 7.67
N ALA A 146 0.25 -3.39 8.05
CA ALA A 146 0.50 -3.97 9.37
C ALA A 146 0.88 -5.46 9.24
N ASN A 147 1.90 -5.91 9.97
CA ASN A 147 2.37 -7.30 9.95
C ASN A 147 1.35 -8.27 10.54
N SER A 148 0.71 -7.89 11.64
CA SER A 148 -0.37 -8.67 12.25
C SER A 148 -1.26 -7.81 13.14
N ASP A 149 -2.31 -8.41 13.70
CA ASP A 149 -3.20 -7.74 14.65
C ASP A 149 -2.42 -7.20 15.88
N ASP A 150 -1.34 -7.87 16.31
CA ASP A 150 -0.51 -7.45 17.45
C ASP A 150 0.85 -6.84 17.09
N ASP A 151 1.30 -7.03 15.84
CA ASP A 151 2.57 -6.51 15.32
C ASP A 151 2.35 -5.43 14.25
N LEU A 152 2.58 -4.19 14.67
CA LEU A 152 2.48 -3.00 13.83
C LEU A 152 3.86 -2.57 13.31
N GLU A 153 4.88 -3.41 13.42
CA GLU A 153 6.21 -3.14 12.88
C GLU A 153 6.26 -3.30 11.35
N GLU A 154 7.35 -2.80 10.75
CA GLU A 154 7.58 -2.90 9.32
C GLU A 154 7.72 -4.38 8.89
N PRO A 155 7.17 -4.79 7.73
CA PRO A 155 7.40 -6.14 7.23
C PRO A 155 8.87 -6.33 6.86
N SER A 156 9.53 -7.29 7.51
CA SER A 156 10.95 -7.61 7.28
C SER A 156 11.26 -8.10 5.86
N VAL A 157 10.24 -8.56 5.12
CA VAL A 157 10.32 -9.08 3.74
C VAL A 157 9.75 -8.08 2.72
N GLY A 158 9.28 -6.91 3.17
CA GLY A 158 8.52 -5.95 2.36
C GLY A 158 7.02 -6.23 2.37
N VAL A 159 6.21 -5.22 2.02
CA VAL A 159 4.74 -5.27 2.14
C VAL A 159 4.05 -6.21 1.15
N TYR A 160 4.67 -6.43 -0.01
CA TYR A 160 4.21 -7.34 -1.05
C TYR A 160 5.36 -7.71 -1.98
N SER A 161 5.23 -8.83 -2.69
CA SER A 161 6.15 -9.23 -3.75
C SER A 161 5.45 -9.32 -5.09
N SER A 162 6.16 -8.95 -6.16
CA SER A 162 5.69 -9.25 -7.52
C SER A 162 5.74 -10.75 -7.76
N ILE A 163 4.90 -11.22 -8.69
CA ILE A 163 4.93 -12.62 -9.12
C ILE A 163 6.32 -13.04 -9.63
N ASN A 164 6.98 -12.16 -10.39
CA ASN A 164 8.31 -12.42 -10.93
C ASN A 164 9.35 -12.61 -9.79
N ASP A 165 9.26 -11.82 -8.73
CA ASP A 165 10.13 -11.98 -7.56
C ASP A 165 9.93 -13.34 -6.86
N LEU A 166 8.68 -13.84 -6.81
CA LEU A 166 8.38 -15.14 -6.21
C LEU A 166 8.89 -16.30 -7.06
N ILE A 167 8.67 -16.26 -8.38
CA ILE A 167 9.11 -17.32 -9.30
C ILE A 167 10.63 -17.48 -9.26
N ARG A 168 11.38 -16.36 -9.21
CA ARG A 168 12.85 -16.36 -9.12
C ARG A 168 13.40 -16.95 -7.82
N GLY A 169 12.56 -17.12 -6.79
CA GLY A 169 12.95 -17.76 -5.54
C GLY A 169 13.07 -19.29 -5.64
N PHE A 170 12.55 -19.91 -6.70
CA PHE A 170 12.56 -21.36 -6.89
C PHE A 170 13.67 -21.81 -7.84
N ASP A 171 14.17 -23.03 -7.62
CA ASP A 171 15.10 -23.69 -8.53
C ASP A 171 14.43 -23.97 -9.89
N LYS A 172 15.18 -23.79 -10.99
CA LYS A 172 14.68 -24.00 -12.35
C LYS A 172 14.07 -25.39 -12.55
N ARG A 173 14.65 -26.43 -11.95
CA ARG A 173 14.13 -27.81 -12.06
C ARG A 173 12.80 -27.98 -11.34
N VAL A 174 12.60 -27.28 -10.22
CA VAL A 174 11.32 -27.26 -9.50
C VAL A 174 10.26 -26.58 -10.36
N LEU A 175 10.60 -25.45 -10.99
CA LEU A 175 9.69 -24.74 -11.89
C LEU A 175 9.32 -25.58 -13.12
N GLN A 176 10.30 -26.21 -13.76
CA GLN A 176 10.06 -27.15 -14.87
C GLN A 176 9.11 -28.28 -14.47
N ALA A 177 9.35 -28.91 -13.31
CA ALA A 177 8.52 -30.00 -12.82
C ALA A 177 7.10 -29.54 -12.46
N ALA A 178 6.97 -28.35 -11.86
CA ALA A 178 5.68 -27.80 -11.44
C ALA A 178 4.81 -27.37 -12.64
N PHE A 179 5.38 -26.60 -13.57
CA PHE A 179 4.66 -26.09 -14.74
C PHE A 179 4.61 -27.08 -15.90
N LYS A 180 5.44 -28.14 -15.88
CA LYS A 180 5.58 -29.13 -16.97
C LYS A 180 5.90 -28.48 -18.33
N VAL A 181 6.79 -27.50 -18.31
CA VAL A 181 7.26 -26.77 -19.49
C VAL A 181 8.75 -27.01 -19.75
N PRO A 182 9.23 -26.83 -20.99
CA PRO A 182 10.64 -26.96 -21.33
C PRO A 182 11.55 -25.98 -20.56
N GLU A 183 12.85 -26.28 -20.49
CA GLU A 183 13.84 -25.43 -19.80
C GLU A 183 13.86 -24.03 -20.39
N GLU A 184 13.82 -23.93 -21.71
CA GLU A 184 13.94 -22.68 -22.45
C GLU A 184 12.87 -21.68 -22.01
N VAL A 185 11.65 -22.16 -21.73
CA VAL A 185 10.54 -21.33 -21.24
C VAL A 185 10.79 -20.85 -19.81
N ILE A 186 11.34 -21.72 -18.94
CA ILE A 186 11.70 -21.31 -17.56
C ILE A 186 12.87 -20.33 -17.57
N GLU A 187 13.83 -20.50 -18.48
CA GLU A 187 14.93 -19.56 -18.64
C GLU A 187 14.44 -18.18 -19.10
N GLU A 188 13.53 -18.13 -20.07
CA GLU A 188 12.90 -16.87 -20.50
C GLU A 188 12.20 -16.17 -19.32
N LEU A 189 11.35 -16.88 -18.59
CA LEU A 189 10.61 -16.34 -17.44
C LEU A 189 11.53 -15.83 -16.30
N THR A 190 12.68 -16.49 -16.09
CA THR A 190 13.61 -16.16 -14.99
C THR A 190 14.70 -15.18 -15.40
N SER A 191 14.99 -15.03 -16.69
CA SER A 191 16.04 -14.14 -17.22
C SER A 191 15.55 -12.74 -17.60
N GLU A 192 14.26 -12.58 -17.88
CA GLU A 192 13.68 -11.30 -18.34
C GLU A 192 13.97 -10.16 -17.33
N ALA A 193 14.15 -8.92 -17.80
CA ALA A 193 14.36 -7.81 -16.87
C ALA A 193 13.12 -7.64 -15.97
N LYS A 194 13.31 -7.25 -14.70
CA LYS A 194 12.20 -7.05 -13.76
C LYS A 194 11.21 -6.03 -14.34
N ALA A 195 10.04 -6.51 -14.74
CA ALA A 195 8.97 -5.67 -15.24
C ALA A 195 8.65 -4.55 -14.23
N PRO A 196 8.35 -3.33 -14.70
CA PRO A 196 7.95 -2.25 -13.81
C PRO A 196 6.65 -2.65 -13.11
N ALA A 197 6.48 -2.21 -11.87
CA ALA A 197 5.29 -2.57 -11.09
C ALA A 197 3.99 -2.02 -11.71
N ILE A 198 4.09 -0.96 -12.51
CA ILE A 198 2.98 -0.31 -13.19
C ILE A 198 3.29 -0.27 -14.69
N VAL A 199 2.33 -0.70 -15.50
CA VAL A 199 2.40 -0.76 -16.97
C VAL A 199 1.19 -0.08 -17.60
N HIS A 200 1.24 0.15 -18.91
CA HIS A 200 0.07 0.59 -19.67
C HIS A 200 -1.01 -0.47 -19.65
N ALA A 201 -2.23 -0.10 -19.26
CA ALA A 201 -3.40 -0.93 -19.48
C ALA A 201 -3.87 -0.71 -20.92
N VAL A 202 -3.74 -1.73 -21.77
CA VAL A 202 -4.20 -1.63 -23.15
C VAL A 202 -5.74 -1.52 -23.15
N PRO A 203 -6.34 -0.39 -23.56
CA PRO A 203 -7.79 -0.26 -23.69
C PRO A 203 -8.17 -0.99 -24.97
N THR A 204 -8.29 -2.31 -24.92
CA THR A 204 -8.67 -3.07 -26.10
C THR A 204 -10.17 -2.97 -26.30
N GLY A 205 -10.58 -2.42 -27.44
CA GLY A 205 -11.97 -2.34 -27.90
C GLY A 205 -12.65 -3.69 -28.16
N LYS A 206 -12.12 -4.79 -27.60
CA LYS A 206 -12.70 -6.13 -27.61
C LYS A 206 -12.86 -6.57 -26.16
N LYS A 207 -14.10 -6.90 -25.77
CA LYS A 207 -14.45 -7.35 -24.42
C LYS A 207 -13.67 -8.60 -23.93
N ASN A 208 -12.99 -9.29 -24.84
CA ASN A 208 -12.48 -10.65 -24.68
C ASN A 208 -11.06 -10.74 -24.08
N LEU A 209 -10.25 -9.67 -24.11
CA LEU A 209 -8.88 -9.74 -23.52
C LEU A 209 -8.88 -9.66 -21.98
N TRP A 210 -9.90 -9.05 -21.36
CA TRP A 210 -10.04 -9.10 -19.89
C TRP A 210 -10.39 -10.51 -19.41
N GLU A 211 -11.16 -11.25 -20.21
CA GLU A 211 -11.40 -12.67 -19.94
C GLU A 211 -10.08 -13.42 -20.06
N GLU A 212 -9.23 -13.11 -21.04
CA GLU A 212 -7.89 -13.68 -21.16
C GLU A 212 -6.96 -13.30 -20.00
N GLU A 213 -6.97 -12.06 -19.51
CA GLU A 213 -6.20 -11.66 -18.31
C GLU A 213 -6.70 -12.35 -17.05
N VAL A 214 -8.02 -12.45 -16.89
CA VAL A 214 -8.64 -13.20 -15.79
C VAL A 214 -8.31 -14.69 -15.92
N LEU A 215 -8.33 -15.25 -17.13
CA LEU A 215 -7.94 -16.62 -17.41
C LEU A 215 -6.45 -16.83 -17.15
N PHE A 216 -5.59 -15.89 -17.52
CA PHE A 216 -4.16 -15.91 -17.23
C PHE A 216 -3.94 -15.90 -15.72
N VAL A 217 -4.60 -15.00 -14.99
CA VAL A 217 -4.51 -14.96 -13.52
C VAL A 217 -5.08 -16.25 -12.92
N LYS A 218 -6.24 -16.76 -13.36
CA LYS A 218 -6.80 -18.03 -12.87
C LYS A 218 -5.88 -19.22 -13.13
N ALA A 219 -5.37 -19.35 -14.35
CA ALA A 219 -4.45 -20.40 -14.75
C ALA A 219 -3.14 -20.30 -13.95
N PHE A 220 -2.60 -19.09 -13.79
CA PHE A 220 -1.40 -18.84 -13.00
C PHE A 220 -1.58 -19.24 -11.53
N LEU A 221 -2.77 -19.02 -10.98
CA LEU A 221 -3.11 -19.35 -9.60
C LEU A 221 -3.55 -20.80 -9.39
N GLY A 222 -3.57 -21.63 -10.44
CA GLY A 222 -4.10 -22.99 -10.38
C GLY A 222 -5.61 -23.05 -10.07
N MET A 223 -6.34 -21.94 -10.27
CA MET A 223 -7.78 -21.87 -10.11
C MET A 223 -8.45 -22.55 -11.31
N GLY A 224 -9.42 -23.44 -11.06
CA GLY A 224 -10.06 -24.22 -12.13
C GLY A 224 -10.71 -23.36 -13.23
N ASN A 225 -10.68 -23.86 -14.46
CA ASN A 225 -11.12 -23.16 -15.68
C ASN A 225 -12.66 -23.05 -15.84
N ASN A 226 -13.42 -23.09 -14.74
CA ASN A 226 -14.86 -22.91 -14.81
C ASN A 226 -15.16 -21.45 -15.21
N LEU A 227 -15.30 -21.24 -16.52
CA LEU A 227 -15.90 -20.06 -17.16
C LEU A 227 -17.41 -20.00 -16.85
N SER A 228 -17.81 -20.19 -15.59
CA SER A 228 -19.03 -19.55 -15.14
C SER A 228 -18.69 -18.07 -15.09
N GLY A 229 -19.19 -17.32 -16.06
CA GLY A 229 -18.89 -15.90 -16.22
C GLY A 229 -18.85 -15.20 -14.88
N ALA A 230 -17.85 -14.36 -14.68
CA ALA A 230 -17.79 -13.40 -13.58
C ALA A 230 -18.92 -12.35 -13.67
N GLU A 231 -20.08 -12.72 -14.19
CA GLU A 231 -21.32 -12.01 -14.04
C GLU A 231 -21.82 -12.24 -12.61
N ASN A 232 -21.64 -11.21 -11.79
CA ASN A 232 -22.53 -10.92 -10.67
C ASN A 232 -22.65 -12.00 -9.58
N LYS A 233 -21.58 -12.73 -9.24
CA LYS A 233 -21.42 -13.06 -7.81
C LYS A 233 -21.01 -11.78 -7.08
N LYS A 234 -22.00 -10.91 -6.90
CA LYS A 234 -21.95 -9.73 -6.05
C LYS A 234 -21.87 -10.24 -4.61
N LYS A 235 -20.73 -10.86 -4.23
CA LYS A 235 -20.36 -11.00 -2.82
C LYS A 235 -20.23 -9.54 -2.38
N ASN A 236 -21.30 -9.03 -1.77
CA ASN A 236 -21.37 -7.66 -1.26
C ASN A 236 -20.34 -7.56 -0.13
N SER A 237 -19.04 -7.50 -0.46
CA SER A 237 -18.07 -6.94 0.45
C SER A 237 -18.56 -5.50 0.61
N LYS A 238 -19.16 -5.20 1.76
CA LYS A 238 -19.77 -3.90 2.01
C LYS A 238 -18.64 -2.89 2.01
N THR A 239 -18.45 -2.20 0.89
CA THR A 239 -17.43 -1.17 0.76
C THR A 239 -17.90 0.05 1.55
N PHE A 240 -17.01 0.63 2.35
CA PHE A 240 -17.34 1.86 3.06
C PHE A 240 -16.88 3.05 2.22
N ASN A 241 -17.73 4.05 2.04
CA ASN A 241 -17.36 5.31 1.38
C ASN A 241 -17.66 6.49 2.28
N PHE A 242 -16.65 7.30 2.56
CA PHE A 242 -16.75 8.48 3.43
C PHE A 242 -17.78 9.53 2.99
N PHE A 243 -18.07 9.62 1.69
CA PHE A 243 -18.98 10.63 1.14
C PHE A 243 -20.44 10.13 1.06
N ASN A 244 -20.70 8.88 1.42
CA ASN A 244 -22.04 8.29 1.41
C ASN A 244 -22.67 8.19 2.80
N GLU A 245 -21.92 8.51 3.85
CA GLU A 245 -22.27 8.22 5.24
C GLU A 245 -22.29 9.53 6.04
N ASP A 246 -23.18 9.61 7.02
CA ASP A 246 -23.34 10.82 7.83
C ASP A 246 -22.07 11.07 8.68
N PRO A 247 -21.57 12.32 8.75
CA PRO A 247 -20.40 12.66 9.56
C PRO A 247 -20.67 12.44 11.06
N ASP A 248 -19.61 12.17 11.83
CA ASP A 248 -19.73 12.07 13.28
C ASP A 248 -19.81 13.45 13.94
N VAL A 249 -19.18 14.44 13.31
CA VAL A 249 -19.22 15.86 13.72
C VAL A 249 -19.29 16.69 12.46
N GLU A 250 -20.22 17.65 12.42
CA GLU A 250 -20.38 18.60 11.33
C GLU A 250 -20.77 19.99 11.86
N ASN A 251 -20.16 21.03 11.29
CA ASN A 251 -20.55 22.42 11.52
C ASN A 251 -20.19 23.28 10.29
N CYS A 252 -20.41 24.59 10.35
CA CYS A 252 -20.09 25.52 9.26
C CYS A 252 -18.60 25.58 8.87
N ASN A 253 -17.71 25.03 9.71
CA ASN A 253 -16.26 25.02 9.50
C ASN A 253 -15.75 23.71 8.86
N GLY A 254 -16.58 22.68 8.76
CA GLY A 254 -16.22 21.40 8.19
C GLY A 254 -16.89 20.21 8.87
N TRP A 255 -16.41 19.01 8.55
CA TRP A 255 -16.91 17.75 9.09
C TRP A 255 -15.81 16.74 9.32
N SER A 256 -16.10 15.74 10.16
CA SER A 256 -15.21 14.60 10.38
C SER A 256 -15.96 13.29 10.55
N LYS A 257 -15.30 12.17 10.19
CA LYS A 257 -15.83 10.81 10.33
C LYS A 257 -14.73 9.84 10.70
N MET A 258 -14.98 9.01 11.72
CA MET A 258 -14.14 7.88 12.09
C MET A 258 -14.79 6.56 11.65
N VAL A 259 -14.03 5.79 10.89
CA VAL A 259 -14.42 4.46 10.41
C VAL A 259 -13.64 3.44 11.20
N THR A 260 -14.38 2.57 11.86
CA THR A 260 -13.82 1.45 12.64
C THR A 260 -14.51 0.15 12.27
N ARG A 261 -14.15 -0.94 12.96
CA ARG A 261 -14.84 -2.23 12.89
C ARG A 261 -16.37 -2.18 13.09
N LYS A 262 -16.90 -1.11 13.71
CA LYS A 262 -18.35 -0.90 13.89
C LYS A 262 -19.03 -0.52 12.57
N ASN A 263 -18.37 0.28 11.76
CA ASN A 263 -18.89 0.80 10.48
C ASN A 263 -18.57 -0.15 9.33
N LEU A 264 -17.33 -0.65 9.30
CA LEU A 264 -16.82 -1.56 8.28
C LEU A 264 -16.35 -2.85 8.96
N HIS A 265 -17.15 -3.92 8.86
CA HIS A 265 -16.83 -5.22 9.48
C HIS A 265 -15.48 -5.77 8.98
N ALA A 266 -15.12 -5.46 7.73
CA ALA A 266 -13.83 -5.83 7.16
C ALA A 266 -12.63 -5.30 7.96
N LEU A 267 -12.76 -4.29 8.84
CA LEU A 267 -11.71 -3.81 9.75
C LEU A 267 -11.64 -4.56 11.09
N ARG A 268 -12.43 -5.62 11.30
CA ARG A 268 -12.32 -6.45 12.52
C ARG A 268 -11.01 -7.23 12.51
N GLY A 269 -10.20 -7.09 13.56
CA GLY A 269 -8.87 -7.69 13.67
C GLY A 269 -7.78 -6.64 13.50
N SER A 270 -7.87 -5.78 12.48
CA SER A 270 -6.71 -4.98 12.03
C SER A 270 -6.20 -3.87 12.95
N HIS A 271 -6.76 -3.63 14.15
CA HIS A 271 -6.45 -2.51 15.07
C HIS A 271 -6.35 -1.09 14.43
N ILE A 272 -6.76 -0.97 13.16
CA ILE A 272 -6.69 0.22 12.32
C ILE A 272 -8.08 0.85 12.22
N GLY A 273 -8.14 2.15 12.48
CA GLY A 273 -9.26 3.02 12.13
C GLY A 273 -8.86 4.01 11.03
N VAL A 274 -9.82 4.42 10.21
CA VAL A 274 -9.61 5.47 9.21
C VAL A 274 -10.39 6.70 9.64
N PHE A 275 -9.72 7.84 9.75
CA PHE A 275 -10.32 9.09 10.18
C PHE A 275 -10.21 10.14 9.07
N MET A 276 -11.35 10.66 8.63
CA MET A 276 -11.39 11.72 7.63
C MET A 276 -11.80 13.03 8.28
N VAL A 277 -11.09 14.10 7.91
CA VAL A 277 -11.46 15.46 8.27
C VAL A 277 -11.48 16.31 7.00
N ASN A 278 -12.59 17.01 6.81
CA ASN A 278 -12.79 17.94 5.71
C ASN A 278 -13.08 19.33 6.30
N LEU A 279 -12.21 20.30 6.01
CA LEU A 279 -12.30 21.66 6.54
C LEU A 279 -12.63 22.65 5.42
N THR A 280 -13.49 23.62 5.72
CA THR A 280 -13.72 24.76 4.82
C THR A 280 -12.54 25.75 4.90
N LYS A 281 -12.36 26.55 3.84
CA LYS A 281 -11.18 27.40 3.60
C LYS A 281 -10.91 28.45 4.69
N VAL A 282 -11.86 28.74 5.58
CA VAL A 282 -11.76 29.77 6.63
C VAL A 282 -11.34 29.19 7.99
N SER A 283 -11.24 27.86 8.13
CA SER A 283 -11.25 27.17 9.42
C SER A 283 -9.88 26.90 10.07
N TYR A 284 -8.80 27.52 9.58
CA TYR A 284 -7.43 27.25 10.04
C TYR A 284 -7.22 27.45 11.55
N LEU A 285 -8.06 28.26 12.21
CA LEU A 285 -7.89 28.63 13.62
C LEU A 285 -8.62 27.71 14.62
N ASN A 286 -9.44 26.75 14.18
CA ASN A 286 -10.27 25.92 15.07
C ASN A 286 -9.99 24.41 15.00
N PHE A 287 -8.87 24.00 14.38
CA PHE A 287 -8.45 22.60 14.31
C PHE A 287 -8.32 21.93 15.70
N LEU A 288 -8.00 22.72 16.74
CA LEU A 288 -7.88 22.24 18.11
C LEU A 288 -9.19 21.69 18.69
N LEU A 289 -10.35 22.19 18.27
CA LEU A 289 -11.65 21.70 18.74
C LEU A 289 -11.99 20.33 18.14
N LEU A 290 -11.66 20.09 16.86
CA LEU A 290 -11.84 18.76 16.23
C LEU A 290 -10.84 17.73 16.77
N TYR A 291 -9.61 18.15 17.07
CA TYR A 291 -8.59 17.27 17.67
C TYR A 291 -8.91 16.91 19.14
N LYS A 292 -9.56 17.81 19.90
CA LYS A 292 -10.02 17.51 21.27
C LYS A 292 -11.05 16.38 21.31
N THR A 293 -11.95 16.32 20.32
CA THR A 293 -12.93 15.24 20.17
C THR A 293 -12.27 13.90 19.80
N PHE A 294 -11.14 13.93 19.10
CA PHE A 294 -10.34 12.73 18.83
C PHE A 294 -9.68 12.19 20.12
N ASN A 295 -9.18 13.07 20.98
CA ASN A 295 -8.50 12.68 22.22
C ASN A 295 -9.45 12.11 23.30
N THR A 296 -10.74 12.46 23.28
CA THR A 296 -11.76 11.85 24.16
C THR A 296 -12.16 10.43 23.74
N SER A 297 -11.82 10.00 22.51
CA SER A 297 -12.00 8.61 22.01
C SER A 297 -10.84 7.66 22.38
N LYS A 298 -9.82 8.15 23.12
CA LYS A 298 -8.66 7.35 23.57
C LYS A 298 -8.99 6.13 24.44
N ASN A 299 -10.23 5.97 24.91
CA ASN A 299 -10.66 4.74 25.59
C ASN A 299 -10.92 3.55 24.64
N SER A 300 -10.61 3.64 23.35
CA SER A 300 -10.92 2.58 22.38
C SER A 300 -9.73 1.83 21.77
N GLY A 301 -8.48 2.23 22.02
CA GLY A 301 -7.29 1.44 21.60
C GLY A 301 -7.04 1.35 20.09
N PHE A 302 -7.59 2.25 19.27
CA PHE A 302 -7.40 2.27 17.81
C PHE A 302 -6.42 3.36 17.35
N LYS A 303 -5.64 3.06 16.30
CA LYS A 303 -4.75 4.01 15.60
C LYS A 303 -5.39 4.52 14.31
N ALA A 304 -5.28 5.82 14.03
CA ALA A 304 -6.03 6.50 12.97
C ALA A 304 -5.15 6.93 11.80
N MET A 305 -5.52 6.54 10.58
CA MET A 305 -5.04 7.20 9.37
C MET A 305 -5.85 8.50 9.20
N SER A 306 -5.22 9.67 9.41
CA SER A 306 -5.88 10.97 9.22
C SER A 306 -5.69 11.45 7.79
N VAL A 307 -6.76 11.46 7.00
CA VAL A 307 -6.76 12.07 5.67
C VAL A 307 -7.26 13.50 5.80
N LEU A 308 -6.33 14.46 5.75
CA LEU A 308 -6.64 15.89 5.75
C LEU A 308 -6.78 16.38 4.31
N ARG A 309 -7.93 16.98 3.99
CA ARG A 309 -8.15 17.67 2.71
C ARG A 309 -8.15 19.18 2.92
N LYS A 310 -7.40 19.87 2.06
CA LYS A 310 -7.37 21.34 1.93
C LYS A 310 -7.98 21.71 0.57
N PHE A 311 -8.78 22.78 0.53
CA PHE A 311 -9.24 23.45 -0.69
C PHE A 311 -8.67 24.86 -0.73
#